data_AF-A0A1U7M183-F1
#
_entry.id   AF-A0A1U7M183-F1
#
_cell.length_a   1.000
_cell.length_b   1.000
_cell.length_c   1.000
_cell.angle_alpha   90.00
_cell.angle_beta   90.00
_cell.angle_gamma   90.00
#
_symmetry.space_group_name_H-M   'P 1'
#
loop_
_entity.id
_entity.type
_entity.pdbx_description
1 polymer ?
#
loop_
_entity_poly.entity_id
_entity_poly.type
_entity_poly.pdbx_seq_one_letter_code
_entity_poly.pdbx_strand_id
1 'polypeptide(L)'
;MHIARNYCKDNYKYKRVFSDEFLGKLRSKFAYLNYDPTYGKRLFMDNAGGSLRLTEAITSKMDWDLFPDCPLRYHERALDLTKIVD
;
A
#
# COMPACT_ATOMS: atom_id res chain seq x y z
N MET A 1 6.85 27.21 2.92
CA MET A 1 6.65 26.56 4.23
C MET A 1 8.03 26.21 4.82
N HIS A 2 8.48 27.01 5.78
CA HIS A 2 9.87 27.07 6.27
C HIS A 2 10.07 26.24 7.57
N ILE A 3 9.33 25.14 7.74
CA ILE A 3 9.11 24.49 9.06
C ILE A 3 9.92 23.18 9.25
N ALA A 4 10.96 22.92 8.45
CA ALA A 4 11.71 21.66 8.57
C ALA A 4 13.23 21.81 8.69
N ARG A 5 13.78 23.04 8.77
CA ARG A 5 15.23 23.24 8.84
C ARG A 5 15.82 23.34 10.26
N ASN A 6 14.99 23.47 11.30
CA ASN A 6 15.46 23.78 12.65
C ASN A 6 15.33 22.65 13.69
N TYR A 7 14.87 21.45 13.30
CA TYR A 7 14.77 20.31 14.23
C TYR A 7 15.97 19.34 14.20
N CYS A 8 17.00 19.62 13.39
CA CYS A 8 18.22 18.79 13.36
C CYS A 8 19.33 19.45 14.19
N LYS A 9 19.12 19.61 15.50
CA LYS A 9 20.17 20.05 16.43
C LYS A 9 20.33 19.17 17.66
N ASP A 10 19.86 17.93 17.60
CA ASP A 10 20.18 16.92 18.61
C ASP A 10 20.67 15.63 17.91
N ASN A 11 21.79 15.09 18.38
CA ASN A 11 22.42 13.84 17.94
C ASN A 11 21.58 12.59 18.34
N TYR A 12 20.27 12.60 18.08
CA TYR A 12 19.44 11.41 18.21
C TYR A 12 19.71 10.49 17.03
N LYS A 13 20.66 9.57 17.23
CA LYS A 13 20.87 8.44 16.32
C LYS A 13 19.66 7.52 16.48
N TYR A 14 18.62 7.74 15.67
CA TYR A 14 17.45 6.86 15.63
C TYR A 14 17.92 5.42 15.43
N LYS A 15 17.65 4.56 16.42
CA LYS A 15 17.96 3.13 16.31
C LYS A 15 17.08 2.56 15.21
N ARG A 16 17.68 2.13 14.10
CA ARG A 16 16.94 1.41 13.05
C ARG A 16 16.37 0.13 13.63
N VAL A 17 15.06 -0.02 13.55
CA VAL A 17 14.32 -1.18 14.07
C VAL A 17 14.41 -2.37 13.11
N PHE A 18 14.59 -2.10 11.81
CA PHE A 18 14.66 -3.10 10.75
C PHE A 18 15.95 -2.97 9.95
N SER A 19 16.42 -4.10 9.39
CA SER A 19 17.56 -4.10 8.46
C SER A 19 17.18 -3.46 7.12
N ASP A 20 18.17 -2.93 6.42
CA ASP A 20 17.97 -2.35 5.10
C ASP A 20 17.48 -3.40 4.07
N GLU A 21 17.93 -4.65 4.21
CA GLU A 21 17.44 -5.78 3.41
C GLU A 21 15.93 -6.00 3.63
N PHE A 22 15.48 -6.03 4.88
CA PHE A 22 14.07 -6.22 5.20
C PHE A 22 13.23 -5.04 4.71
N LEU A 23 13.69 -3.81 4.94
CA LEU A 23 13.01 -2.61 4.43
C LEU A 23 12.95 -2.61 2.90
N GLY A 24 13.99 -3.07 2.21
CA GLY A 24 13.98 -3.26 0.76
C GLY A 24 12.89 -4.24 0.32
N LYS A 25 12.83 -5.43 0.95
CA LYS A 25 11.79 -6.44 0.69
C LYS A 25 10.39 -5.89 0.95
N LEU A 26 10.18 -5.21 2.08
CA LEU A 26 8.89 -4.62 2.44
C LEU A 26 8.45 -3.57 1.41
N ARG A 27 9.35 -2.65 1.05
CA ARG A 27 9.08 -1.57 0.09
C ARG A 27 8.77 -2.10 -1.31
N SER A 28 9.36 -3.23 -1.70
CA SER A 28 9.10 -3.88 -3.00
C SER A 28 7.66 -4.40 -3.16
N LYS A 29 6.89 -4.53 -2.08
CA LYS A 29 5.49 -4.99 -2.14
C LYS A 29 4.51 -3.92 -2.59
N PHE A 30 4.94 -2.66 -2.69
CA PHE A 30 4.10 -1.52 -3.08
C PHE A 30 4.51 -1.00 -4.46
N ALA A 31 3.54 -0.91 -5.37
CA ALA A 31 3.75 -0.29 -6.67
C ALA A 31 3.93 1.23 -6.54
N TYR A 32 4.77 1.82 -7.39
CA TYR A 32 4.94 3.28 -7.56
C TYR A 32 5.29 4.05 -6.27
N LEU A 33 5.97 3.38 -5.32
CA LEU A 33 6.29 3.96 -4.01
C LEU A 33 7.17 5.22 -4.09
N ASN A 34 8.19 5.18 -4.97
CA ASN A 34 9.18 6.26 -5.10
C ASN A 34 9.16 6.95 -6.47
N TYR A 35 8.29 6.50 -7.36
CA TYR A 35 8.25 6.93 -8.76
C TYR A 35 6.82 6.87 -9.28
N ASP A 36 6.40 7.97 -9.89
CA ASP A 36 5.19 8.11 -10.68
C ASP A 36 5.54 7.93 -12.17
N PRO A 37 4.79 7.10 -12.93
CA PRO A 37 5.04 6.89 -14.36
C PRO A 37 5.03 8.15 -15.22
N THR A 38 4.24 9.15 -14.84
CA THR A 38 4.00 10.38 -15.61
C THR A 38 4.85 11.54 -15.08
N TYR A 39 4.97 11.65 -13.76
CA TYR A 39 5.56 12.82 -13.09
C TYR A 39 6.93 12.57 -12.46
N GLY A 40 7.44 11.35 -12.52
CA GLY A 40 8.80 11.03 -12.07
C GLY A 40 8.91 10.75 -10.57
N LYS A 41 10.07 11.06 -9.99
CA LYS A 41 10.39 10.71 -8.59
C LYS A 41 9.43 11.39 -7.60
N ARG A 42 8.91 10.64 -6.63
CA ARG A 42 7.99 11.14 -5.60
C ARG A 42 8.29 10.58 -4.21
N LEU A 43 7.71 11.22 -3.19
CA LEU A 43 7.64 10.71 -1.82
C LEU A 43 6.18 10.76 -1.35
N PHE A 44 5.62 9.62 -0.96
CA PHE A 44 4.27 9.54 -0.40
C PHE A 44 4.29 9.91 1.09
N MET A 45 3.57 10.97 1.48
CA MET A 45 3.51 11.49 2.85
C MET A 45 2.07 11.61 3.39
N ASP A 46 1.07 11.14 2.64
CA ASP A 46 -0.35 11.30 2.97
C ASP A 46 -0.95 10.00 3.53
N ASN A 47 -0.23 9.37 4.47
CA ASN A 47 -0.69 8.12 5.09
C ASN A 47 -1.91 8.32 6.01
N ALA A 48 -2.17 9.55 6.44
CA ALA A 48 -3.32 9.89 7.27
C ALA A 48 -4.64 9.82 6.49
N GLY A 49 -4.63 10.18 5.20
CA GLY A 49 -5.79 10.09 4.32
C GLY A 49 -6.04 8.68 3.75
N GLY A 50 -5.05 7.79 3.84
CA GLY A 50 -5.19 6.40 3.39
C GLY A 50 -3.87 5.65 3.34
N SER A 51 -3.95 4.32 3.32
CA SER A 51 -2.79 3.45 3.23
C SER A 51 -2.41 3.14 1.78
N LEU A 52 -1.12 2.84 1.57
CA LEU A 52 -0.68 2.21 0.33
C LEU A 52 -1.24 0.80 0.25
N ARG A 53 -1.62 0.37 -0.95
CA ARG A 53 -2.12 -0.98 -1.19
C ARG A 53 -0.97 -1.90 -1.58
N LEU A 54 -0.96 -3.10 -1.01
CA LEU A 54 -0.05 -4.16 -1.43
C LEU A 54 -0.41 -4.56 -2.87
N THR A 55 0.61 -4.73 -3.71
CA THR A 55 0.43 -5.12 -5.11
C THR A 55 -0.30 -6.45 -5.21
N GLU A 56 0.07 -7.41 -4.36
CA GLU A 56 -0.58 -8.73 -4.31
C GLU A 56 -2.08 -8.63 -3.99
N ALA A 57 -2.45 -7.79 -3.03
CA ALA A 57 -3.86 -7.60 -2.66
C ALA A 57 -4.68 -7.01 -3.82
N ILE A 58 -4.07 -6.15 -4.65
CA ILE A 58 -4.70 -5.63 -5.87
C ILE A 58 -4.87 -6.74 -6.90
N THR A 59 -3.83 -7.53 -7.16
CA THR A 59 -3.89 -8.64 -8.12
C THR A 59 -4.97 -9.65 -7.73
N SER A 60 -4.97 -10.12 -6.47
CA SER A 60 -5.99 -11.04 -6.00
C SER A 60 -7.40 -10.44 -6.09
N LYS A 61 -7.57 -9.15 -5.76
CA LYS A 61 -8.85 -8.48 -5.92
C LYS A 61 -9.30 -8.46 -7.38
N MET A 62 -8.40 -8.15 -8.31
CA MET A 62 -8.71 -8.13 -9.74
C MET A 62 -9.24 -9.48 -10.22
N ASP A 63 -8.62 -10.58 -9.79
CA ASP A 63 -9.08 -11.93 -10.14
C ASP A 63 -10.52 -12.20 -9.67
N TRP A 64 -10.87 -11.70 -8.47
CA TRP A 64 -12.24 -11.82 -7.96
C TRP A 64 -13.24 -10.89 -8.67
N ASP A 65 -12.80 -9.69 -9.05
CA ASP A 65 -13.63 -8.71 -9.77
C ASP A 65 -13.96 -9.18 -11.21
N LEU A 66 -13.28 -10.21 -11.74
CA LEU A 66 -13.59 -10.81 -13.05
C LEU A 66 -14.87 -11.68 -13.03
N PHE A 67 -15.32 -12.14 -11.87
CA PHE A 67 -16.56 -12.90 -11.77
C PHE A 67 -17.76 -11.94 -11.93
N PRO A 68 -18.69 -12.19 -12.88
CA PRO A 68 -19.86 -11.32 -13.10
C PRO A 68 -20.96 -11.53 -12.04
N ASP A 69 -20.68 -12.32 -11.02
CA ASP A 69 -21.59 -12.77 -9.99
C ASP A 69 -21.92 -11.63 -8.99
N CYS A 70 -23.18 -11.54 -8.60
CA CYS A 70 -23.62 -10.61 -7.57
C CYS A 70 -23.60 -11.28 -6.19
N PRO A 71 -22.91 -10.72 -5.17
CA PRO A 71 -22.80 -11.32 -3.83
C PRO A 71 -24.12 -11.38 -3.05
N LEU A 72 -25.22 -10.87 -3.63
CA LEU A 72 -26.59 -10.97 -3.10
C LEU A 72 -27.38 -12.14 -3.73
N ARG A 73 -26.71 -13.09 -4.38
CA ARG A 73 -27.30 -14.30 -4.98
C ARG A 73 -26.84 -15.55 -4.24
N TYR A 74 -27.50 -16.67 -4.52
CA TYR A 74 -27.34 -17.93 -3.75
C TYR A 74 -26.53 -19.02 -4.47
N HIS A 75 -26.03 -18.77 -5.68
CA HIS A 75 -25.14 -19.71 -6.38
C HIS A 75 -23.74 -19.71 -5.75
N GLU A 76 -23.00 -20.81 -5.93
CA GLU A 76 -21.74 -21.07 -5.23
C GLU A 76 -20.74 -19.91 -5.32
N ARG A 77 -20.52 -19.35 -6.53
CA ARG A 77 -19.61 -18.22 -6.73
C ARG A 77 -20.08 -16.93 -6.03
N ALA A 78 -21.38 -16.68 -5.95
CA ALA A 78 -21.90 -15.52 -5.21
C ALA A 78 -21.65 -15.67 -3.70
N LEU A 79 -21.84 -16.88 -3.16
CA LEU A 79 -21.54 -17.19 -1.76
C LEU A 79 -20.04 -17.06 -1.44
N ASP A 80 -19.17 -17.40 -2.39
CA ASP A 80 -17.72 -17.17 -2.24
C ASP A 80 -17.39 -15.67 -2.19
N LEU A 81 -18.03 -14.86 -3.05
CA LEU A 81 -17.84 -13.40 -3.07
C LEU A 81 -18.33 -12.73 -1.79
N THR A 82 -19.45 -13.16 -1.20
CA THR A 82 -19.95 -12.60 0.07
C THR A 82 -18.89 -12.67 1.16
N LYS A 83 -18.12 -13.78 1.23
CA LYS A 83 -17.05 -13.96 2.24
C LYS A 83 -15.86 -13.01 2.09
N ILE A 84 -15.75 -12.30 0.97
CA ILE A 84 -14.62 -11.43 0.63
C ILE A 84 -15.00 -9.96 0.74
N VAL A 85 -16.29 -9.63 0.61
CA VAL A 85 -16.81 -8.26 0.59
C VAL A 85 -17.17 -7.75 2.00
N ASP A 86 -17.32 -8.64 2.98
CA ASP A 86 -17.48 -8.31 4.41
C ASP A 86 -16.16 -7.89 5.09
#